data_AF-A0A940KTJ1-F1
#
_entry.id   AF-A0A940KTJ1-F1
#
_cell.length_a   1.000
_cell.length_b   1.000
_cell.length_c   1.000
_cell.angle_alpha   90.00
_cell.angle_beta   90.00
_cell.angle_gamma   90.00
#
_symmetry.space_group_name_H-M   'P 1'
#
loop_
_entity.id
_entity.type
_entity.pdbx_description
1 polymer ?
#
loop_
_entity_poly.entity_id
_entity_poly.type
_entity_poly.pdbx_seq_one_letter_code
_entity_poly.pdbx_strand_id
1 'polypeptide(L)'
;MKTRIIVLPLLLLWLILTVQSCKKDNEPSRMDLLTARPWRMVSGVVTDASGTESDVYSGLRACERDNEFVFKSDLVHEHTEGATKCNPSDPQVVYFASWKFLNNESVIEISAGSEKLEYRIISLTATEFLFDVIYGSLTQHIRMIH
;
A
#
# COMPACT_ATOMS: atom_id res chain seq x y z
N MET A 1 -30.57 -42.40 -65.25
CA MET A 1 -29.35 -41.72 -64.76
C MET A 1 -29.68 -41.05 -63.43
N LYS A 2 -29.01 -41.44 -62.34
CA LYS A 2 -29.25 -40.91 -60.99
C LYS A 2 -28.13 -39.92 -60.65
N THR A 3 -28.42 -38.63 -60.69
CA THR A 3 -27.49 -37.58 -60.28
C THR A 3 -27.67 -37.34 -58.78
N ARG A 4 -26.63 -37.60 -57.99
CA ARG A 4 -26.65 -37.44 -56.53
C ARG A 4 -26.56 -35.95 -56.18
N ILE A 5 -27.58 -35.44 -55.50
CA ILE A 5 -27.60 -34.11 -54.90
C ILE A 5 -26.77 -34.17 -53.61
N ILE A 6 -25.62 -33.50 -53.59
CA ILE A 6 -24.78 -33.32 -52.41
C ILE A 6 -25.40 -32.19 -51.59
N VAL A 7 -26.14 -32.55 -50.54
CA VAL A 7 -26.64 -31.60 -49.54
C VAL A 7 -25.49 -31.29 -48.58
N LEU A 8 -24.74 -30.23 -48.89
CA LEU A 8 -23.76 -29.64 -48.00
C LEU A 8 -24.53 -29.02 -46.82
N PRO A 9 -24.33 -29.44 -45.55
CA PRO A 9 -25.15 -28.96 -44.45
C PRO A 9 -24.68 -27.56 -44.05
N LEU A 10 -25.38 -26.55 -44.56
CA LEU A 10 -25.25 -25.14 -44.22
C LEU A 10 -25.93 -24.87 -42.86
N LEU A 11 -25.46 -25.53 -41.79
CA LEU A 11 -26.10 -25.46 -40.47
C LEU A 11 -25.08 -25.60 -39.33
N LEU A 12 -24.01 -24.80 -39.38
CA LEU A 12 -22.97 -24.80 -38.34
C LEU A 12 -22.28 -23.44 -38.16
N LEU A 13 -23.05 -22.36 -38.35
CA LEU A 13 -22.50 -21.01 -38.21
C LEU A 13 -23.54 -20.07 -37.58
N TRP A 14 -23.94 -20.32 -36.33
CA TRP A 14 -24.58 -19.31 -35.46
C TRP A 14 -24.64 -19.74 -34.00
N LEU A 15 -23.48 -20.14 -33.46
CA LEU A 15 -23.28 -20.18 -32.01
C LEU A 15 -21.94 -19.53 -31.64
N ILE A 16 -21.78 -18.27 -32.02
CA ILE A 16 -20.83 -17.38 -31.37
C ILE A 16 -21.66 -16.55 -30.38
N LEU A 17 -22.03 -17.20 -29.27
CA LEU A 17 -22.35 -16.46 -28.05
C LEU A 17 -21.04 -15.79 -27.65
N THR A 18 -20.95 -14.51 -27.98
CA THR A 18 -19.93 -13.61 -27.46
C THR A 18 -20.00 -13.67 -25.94
N VAL A 19 -19.12 -14.45 -25.32
CA VAL A 19 -18.72 -14.21 -23.94
C VAL A 19 -18.04 -12.85 -23.93
N GLN A 20 -18.84 -11.79 -23.78
CA GLN A 20 -18.35 -10.55 -23.21
C GLN A 20 -17.87 -10.92 -21.81
N SER A 21 -16.62 -11.37 -21.73
CA SER A 21 -15.86 -11.34 -20.49
C SER A 21 -15.80 -9.87 -20.11
N CYS A 22 -16.72 -9.47 -19.23
CA CYS A 22 -16.57 -8.24 -18.48
C CYS A 22 -15.16 -8.28 -17.90
N LYS A 23 -14.23 -7.50 -18.46
CA LYS A 23 -13.15 -6.96 -17.65
C LYS A 23 -13.85 -6.09 -16.64
N LYS A 24 -14.23 -6.69 -15.52
CA LYS A 24 -14.57 -5.95 -14.33
C LYS A 24 -13.26 -5.29 -13.97
N ASP A 25 -13.15 -3.99 -14.25
CA ASP A 25 -12.10 -3.16 -13.69
C ASP A 25 -12.31 -3.26 -12.17
N ASN A 26 -11.71 -4.28 -11.56
CA ASN A 26 -11.74 -4.46 -10.13
C ASN A 26 -10.89 -3.33 -9.58
N GLU A 27 -11.52 -2.44 -8.80
CA GLU A 27 -10.80 -1.43 -8.07
C GLU A 27 -9.67 -2.10 -7.26
N PRO A 28 -8.47 -1.50 -7.21
CA PRO A 28 -7.36 -2.08 -6.46
C PRO A 28 -7.76 -2.32 -5.00
N SER A 29 -7.40 -3.48 -4.46
CA SER A 29 -7.60 -3.76 -3.04
C SER A 29 -6.67 -2.89 -2.17
N ARG A 30 -6.92 -2.78 -0.86
CA ARG A 30 -5.99 -2.07 0.05
C ARG A 30 -4.61 -2.72 0.06
N MET A 31 -4.54 -4.04 -0.09
CA MET A 31 -3.28 -4.76 -0.26
C MET A 31 -2.54 -4.29 -1.52
N ASP A 32 -3.25 -4.21 -2.65
CA ASP A 32 -2.67 -3.72 -3.90
C ASP A 32 -2.19 -2.28 -3.77
N LEU A 33 -2.98 -1.40 -3.15
CA LEU A 33 -2.62 0.01 -2.93
C LEU A 33 -1.41 0.16 -2.02
N LEU A 34 -1.40 -0.51 -0.86
CA LEU A 34 -0.33 -0.36 0.13
C LEU A 34 1.01 -0.92 -0.36
N THR A 35 0.97 -2.01 -1.13
CA THR A 35 2.18 -2.74 -1.57
C THR A 35 2.65 -2.38 -2.98
N ALA A 36 1.93 -1.50 -3.69
CA ALA A 36 2.28 -1.10 -5.05
C ALA A 36 3.65 -0.42 -5.14
N ARG A 37 3.99 0.46 -4.18
CA ARG A 37 5.22 1.26 -4.18
C ARG A 37 5.68 1.60 -2.75
N PRO A 38 6.98 1.92 -2.56
CA PRO A 38 7.47 2.49 -1.32
C PRO A 38 6.81 3.83 -1.00
N TRP A 39 6.51 4.07 0.27
CA TRP A 39 5.90 5.31 0.76
C TRP A 39 6.93 6.24 1.37
N ARG A 40 6.78 7.55 1.17
CA ARG A 40 7.64 8.58 1.77
C ARG A 40 6.81 9.56 2.57
N MET A 41 7.25 9.86 3.79
CA MET A 41 6.61 10.86 4.64
C MET A 41 6.78 12.26 4.04
N VAL A 42 5.69 13.04 4.06
CA VAL A 42 5.69 14.45 3.65
C VAL A 42 5.06 15.37 4.68
N SER A 43 4.43 14.81 5.72
CA SER A 43 3.94 15.54 6.89
C SER A 43 3.82 14.61 8.09
N GLY A 44 4.08 15.15 9.27
CA GLY A 44 3.89 14.47 10.55
C GLY A 44 3.60 15.51 11.62
N VAL A 45 2.39 15.47 12.18
CA VAL A 45 1.97 16.37 13.26
C VAL A 45 1.63 15.54 14.48
N VAL A 46 2.20 15.90 15.63
CA VAL A 46 1.85 15.31 16.92
C VAL A 46 0.94 16.26 17.65
N THR A 47 -0.21 15.76 18.11
CA THR A 47 -1.15 16.46 18.97
C THR A 47 -1.09 15.85 20.36
N ASP A 48 -0.86 16.67 21.38
CA ASP A 48 -0.84 16.23 22.78
C ASP A 48 -2.24 16.22 23.42
N ALA A 49 -2.31 15.82 24.69
CA ALA A 49 -3.56 15.76 25.46
C ALA A 49 -4.25 17.12 25.65
N SER A 50 -3.50 18.22 25.54
CA SER A 50 -4.02 19.59 25.63
C SER A 50 -4.52 20.12 24.27
N GLY A 51 -4.30 19.36 23.19
CA GLY A 51 -4.59 19.77 21.82
C GLY A 51 -3.46 20.61 21.20
N THR A 52 -2.30 20.70 21.84
CA THR A 52 -1.15 21.41 21.27
C THR A 52 -0.53 20.57 20.17
N GLU A 53 -0.35 21.18 18.99
CA GLU A 53 0.25 20.53 17.83
C GLU A 53 1.74 20.86 17.69
N SER A 54 2.51 19.90 17.20
CA SER A 54 3.94 20.05 16.91
C SER A 54 4.29 19.32 15.61
N ASP A 55 4.94 20.02 14.70
CA ASP A 55 5.43 19.44 13.44
C ASP A 55 6.74 18.68 13.68
N VAL A 56 6.68 17.36 13.58
CA VAL A 56 7.86 16.50 13.71
C VAL A 56 8.58 16.27 12.39
N TYR A 57 7.92 16.50 11.25
CA TYR A 57 8.52 16.37 9.93
C TYR A 57 9.56 17.46 9.66
N SER A 58 9.30 18.68 10.13
CA SER A 58 10.25 19.80 10.03
C SER A 58 11.59 19.53 10.73
N GLY A 59 11.57 18.73 11.80
CA GLY A 59 12.75 18.34 12.57
C GLY A 59 13.62 17.26 11.90
N LEU A 60 13.12 16.59 10.86
CA LEU A 60 13.88 15.56 10.16
C LEU A 60 15.03 16.16 9.33
N ARG A 61 16.14 15.44 9.24
CA ARG A 61 17.22 15.76 8.31
C ARG A 61 16.78 15.52 6.88
N ALA A 62 17.46 16.15 5.92
CA ALA A 62 17.12 15.99 4.50
C ALA A 62 17.17 14.52 4.04
N CYS A 63 18.15 13.76 4.53
CA CYS A 63 18.32 12.32 4.29
C CYS A 63 17.29 11.44 5.03
N GLU A 64 16.57 11.96 6.02
CA GLU A 64 15.49 11.20 6.69
C GLU A 64 14.17 11.41 5.97
N ARG A 65 14.02 12.56 5.30
CA ARG A 65 12.82 12.92 4.53
C ARG A 65 12.69 12.17 3.21
N ASP A 66 13.76 11.61 2.67
CA ASP A 66 13.72 10.76 1.47
C ASP A 66 13.67 9.27 1.76
N ASN A 67 13.75 8.86 3.04
CA ASN A 67 13.56 7.47 3.47
C ASN A 67 12.21 6.93 3.01
N GLU A 68 12.20 5.63 2.68
CA GLU A 68 11.03 4.96 2.16
C GLU A 68 10.57 3.83 3.10
N PHE A 69 9.25 3.71 3.20
CA PHE A 69 8.53 2.71 3.97
C PHE A 69 7.93 1.72 2.97
N VAL A 70 8.50 0.52 2.93
CA VAL A 70 8.10 -0.52 1.97
C VAL A 70 7.21 -1.51 2.68
N PHE A 71 6.01 -1.75 2.13
CA PHE A 71 5.13 -2.83 2.55
C PHE A 71 5.12 -3.87 1.44
N LYS A 72 5.57 -5.08 1.73
CA LYS A 72 5.59 -6.18 0.76
C LYS A 72 4.37 -7.08 0.94
N SER A 73 3.91 -7.67 -0.15
CA SER A 73 2.74 -8.56 -0.16
C SER A 73 2.95 -9.87 0.60
N ASP A 74 4.20 -10.21 0.92
CA ASP A 74 4.59 -11.34 1.78
C ASP A 74 4.64 -10.97 3.27
N LEU A 75 4.05 -9.83 3.64
CA LEU A 75 3.92 -9.33 5.01
C LEU A 75 5.23 -8.86 5.66
N VAL A 76 6.25 -8.56 4.85
CA VAL A 76 7.48 -7.91 5.30
C VAL A 76 7.37 -6.39 5.16
N HIS A 77 7.75 -5.67 6.21
CA HIS A 77 7.91 -4.22 6.22
C HIS A 77 9.39 -3.86 6.28
N GLU A 78 9.82 -2.93 5.43
CA GLU A 78 11.18 -2.43 5.39
C GLU A 78 11.19 -0.91 5.53
N HIS A 79 12.12 -0.42 6.36
CA HIS A 79 12.52 0.98 6.33
C HIS A 79 13.83 1.04 5.56
N THR A 80 13.80 1.65 4.38
CA THR A 80 14.97 1.86 3.55
C THR A 80 15.37 3.33 3.61
N GLU A 81 16.68 3.59 3.65
CA GLU A 81 17.18 4.91 3.34
C GLU A 81 16.82 5.28 1.89
N GLY A 82 16.70 6.57 1.63
CA GLY A 82 16.41 7.09 0.30
C GLY A 82 17.61 7.08 -0.63
N ALA A 83 17.59 7.98 -1.61
CA ALA A 83 18.74 8.24 -2.47
C ALA A 83 19.91 8.85 -1.69
N THR A 84 19.61 9.54 -0.58
CA THR A 84 20.57 10.20 0.30
C THR A 84 20.65 9.45 1.62
N LYS A 85 21.70 8.66 1.82
CA LYS A 85 21.96 8.08 3.14
C LYS A 85 22.31 9.15 4.16
N CYS A 86 21.80 9.00 5.38
CA CYS A 86 22.18 9.83 6.51
C CYS A 86 23.55 9.47 7.05
N ASN A 87 23.93 8.20 6.95
CA ASN A 87 25.26 7.71 7.27
C ASN A 87 25.72 6.80 6.13
N PRO A 88 26.82 7.13 5.44
CA PRO A 88 27.32 6.33 4.32
C PRO A 88 27.65 4.88 4.68
N SER A 89 27.93 4.59 5.96
CA SER A 89 28.25 3.25 6.44
C SER A 89 27.03 2.37 6.70
N ASP A 90 25.83 2.95 6.77
CA ASP A 90 24.62 2.19 7.09
C ASP A 90 24.21 1.32 5.89
N PRO A 91 23.60 0.14 6.12
CA PRO A 91 22.98 -0.63 5.04
C PRO A 91 21.85 0.18 4.39
N GLN A 92 21.48 -0.15 3.15
CA GLN A 92 20.36 0.54 2.49
C GLN A 92 19.05 0.33 3.25
N VAL A 93 18.77 -0.92 3.63
CA VAL A 93 17.63 -1.25 4.49
C VAL A 93 18.11 -1.21 5.94
N VAL A 94 17.59 -0.26 6.70
CA VAL A 94 18.01 0.00 8.08
C VAL A 94 17.16 -0.73 9.11
N TYR A 95 15.96 -1.18 8.72
CA TYR A 95 15.06 -1.90 9.62
C TYR A 95 14.12 -2.85 8.87
N PHE A 96 13.83 -3.98 9.52
CA PHE A 96 12.88 -5.00 9.07
C PHE A 96 11.85 -5.29 10.17
N ALA A 97 10.60 -5.45 9.77
CA ALA A 97 9.51 -5.90 10.64
C ALA A 97 8.55 -6.79 9.85
N SER A 98 7.65 -7.46 10.55
CA SER A 98 6.44 -7.99 9.92
C SER A 98 5.31 -6.98 10.01
N TRP A 99 4.37 -7.03 9.08
CA TRP A 99 3.15 -6.23 9.15
C TRP A 99 1.92 -7.05 8.78
N LYS A 100 0.75 -6.60 9.20
CA LYS A 100 -0.54 -7.18 8.77
C LYS A 100 -1.66 -6.17 8.90
N PHE A 101 -2.72 -6.38 8.14
CA PHE A 101 -3.98 -5.72 8.37
C PHE A 101 -4.72 -6.30 9.58
N LEU A 102 -5.39 -5.43 10.33
CA LEU A 102 -6.31 -5.74 11.41
C LEU A 102 -7.65 -5.01 11.18
N ASN A 103 -8.68 -5.40 11.92
CA ASN A 103 -9.97 -4.71 11.98
C ASN A 103 -10.57 -4.45 10.59
N ASN A 104 -10.71 -5.50 9.78
CA ASN A 104 -11.18 -5.42 8.39
C ASN A 104 -10.37 -4.41 7.57
N GLU A 105 -9.03 -4.51 7.67
CA GLU A 105 -8.06 -3.67 6.97
C GLU A 105 -8.09 -2.19 7.34
N SER A 106 -8.75 -1.78 8.44
CA SER A 106 -8.73 -0.39 8.91
C SER A 106 -7.50 -0.02 9.75
N VAL A 107 -6.72 -1.01 10.19
CA VAL A 107 -5.51 -0.83 10.98
C VAL A 107 -4.37 -1.65 10.38
N ILE A 108 -3.15 -1.13 10.39
CA ILE A 108 -1.92 -1.90 10.13
C ILE A 108 -1.21 -2.11 11.47
N GLU A 109 -0.92 -3.36 11.82
CA GLU A 109 0.01 -3.69 12.91
C GLU A 109 1.39 -3.93 12.30
N ILE A 110 2.41 -3.20 12.73
CA ILE A 110 3.82 -3.49 12.47
C ILE A 110 4.42 -4.12 13.73
N SER A 111 5.07 -5.27 13.59
CA SER A 111 5.64 -6.05 14.68
C SER A 111 7.14 -6.30 14.47
N ALA A 112 7.94 -5.97 15.49
CA ALA A 112 9.36 -6.35 15.55
C ALA A 112 9.68 -6.92 16.93
N GLY A 113 10.04 -8.20 16.97
CA GLY A 113 10.23 -8.92 18.22
C GLY A 113 8.93 -8.92 19.04
N SER A 114 9.00 -8.40 20.26
CA SER A 114 7.84 -8.22 21.16
C SER A 114 7.12 -6.89 20.99
N GLU A 115 7.69 -5.95 20.25
CA GLU A 115 7.11 -4.63 20.05
C GLU A 115 6.09 -4.64 18.91
N LYS A 116 4.99 -3.94 19.14
CA LYS A 116 3.89 -3.80 18.19
C LYS A 116 3.42 -2.36 18.15
N LEU A 117 3.24 -1.86 16.94
CA LEU A 117 2.68 -0.54 16.70
C LEU A 117 1.49 -0.68 15.76
N GLU A 118 0.40 -0.01 16.11
CA GLU A 118 -0.82 0.00 15.30
C GLU A 118 -1.01 1.37 14.65
N TYR A 119 -1.19 1.35 13.33
CA TYR A 119 -1.41 2.52 12.50
C TYR A 119 -2.86 2.49 12.02
N ARG A 120 -3.67 3.43 12.51
CA ARG A 120 -5.07 3.54 12.11
C ARG A 120 -5.15 4.25 10.77
N ILE A 121 -5.63 3.56 9.75
CA ILE A 121 -5.72 4.12 8.40
C ILE A 121 -6.88 5.11 8.33
N ILE A 122 -6.56 6.35 7.96
CA ILE A 122 -7.53 7.41 7.70
C ILE A 122 -7.89 7.44 6.21
N SER A 123 -6.88 7.36 5.33
CA SER A 123 -7.05 7.30 3.87
C SER A 123 -5.94 6.45 3.26
N LEU A 124 -6.27 5.64 2.25
CA LEU A 124 -5.29 4.91 1.46
C LEU A 124 -5.76 4.90 0.01
N THR A 125 -4.97 5.52 -0.86
CA THR A 125 -5.22 5.66 -2.29
C THR A 125 -3.98 5.25 -3.08
N ALA A 126 -4.03 5.35 -4.41
CA ALA A 126 -2.88 5.04 -5.26
C ALA A 126 -1.75 6.07 -5.21
N THR A 127 -1.84 7.15 -4.42
CA THR A 127 -0.77 8.17 -4.31
C THR A 127 -0.64 8.78 -2.92
N GLU A 128 -1.55 8.44 -2.01
CA GLU A 128 -1.60 9.04 -0.67
C GLU A 128 -1.97 7.98 0.36
N PHE A 129 -1.23 7.98 1.46
CA PHE A 129 -1.49 7.19 2.65
C PHE A 129 -1.51 8.10 3.88
N LEU A 130 -2.68 8.22 4.51
CA LEU A 130 -2.92 8.97 5.74
C LEU A 130 -3.23 7.99 6.87
N PHE A 131 -2.55 8.14 7.99
CA PHE A 131 -2.80 7.30 9.17
C PHE A 131 -2.45 8.00 10.46
N ASP A 132 -3.04 7.53 11.55
CA ASP A 132 -2.73 7.96 12.90
C ASP A 132 -1.97 6.87 13.66
N VAL A 133 -1.04 7.30 14.51
CA VAL A 133 -0.39 6.46 15.51
C VAL A 133 -0.68 7.04 16.89
N ILE A 134 -1.14 6.21 17.82
CA ILE A 134 -1.50 6.64 19.17
C ILE A 134 -0.44 6.16 20.16
N TYR A 135 0.16 7.10 20.90
CA TYR A 135 1.18 6.85 21.92
C TYR A 135 0.70 7.40 23.26
N GLY A 136 0.01 6.56 24.04
CA GLY A 136 -0.61 7.02 25.28
C GLY A 136 -1.66 8.09 25.01
N SER A 137 -1.38 9.33 25.41
CA SER A 137 -2.26 10.48 25.16
C SER A 137 -1.86 11.32 23.93
N LEU A 138 -0.77 10.96 23.24
CA LEU A 138 -0.35 11.62 22.02
C LEU A 138 -0.98 10.95 20.81
N THR A 139 -1.43 11.74 19.85
CA THR A 139 -1.82 11.27 18.52
C THR A 139 -0.88 11.86 17.49
N GLN A 140 -0.26 11.02 16.68
CA GLN A 140 0.56 11.45 15.56
C GLN A 140 -0.19 11.23 14.26
N HIS A 141 -0.50 12.30 13.55
CA HIS A 141 -1.10 12.29 12.23
C HIS A 141 -0.01 12.31 11.15
N ILE A 142 0.07 11.25 10.34
CA ILE A 142 1.12 11.08 9.34
C ILE A 142 0.51 11.05 7.95
N ARG A 143 1.16 11.77 7.02
CA ARG A 143 0.88 11.71 5.58
C ARG A 143 2.10 11.22 4.83
N MET A 144 1.90 10.20 4.02
CA MET A 144 2.87 9.67 3.07
C MET A 144 2.35 9.73 1.63
N ILE A 145 3.29 9.79 0.69
CA ILE A 145 3.04 9.75 -0.76
C ILE A 145 4.05 8.82 -1.44
N HIS A 146 3.84 8.52 -2.71
CA HIS A 146 4.82 7.83 -3.54
C HIS A 146 4.82 8.32 -4.99
#